data_AF-A0A8C1TKR2-F1
#
_entry.id   AF-A0A8C1TKR2-F1
#
_cell.length_a   1.000
_cell.length_b   1.000
_cell.length_c   1.000
_cell.angle_alpha   90.00
_cell.angle_beta   90.00
_cell.angle_gamma   90.00
#
_symmetry.space_group_name_H-M   'P 1'
#
loop_
_entity.id
_entity.type
_entity.pdbx_description
1 polymer ?
#
loop_
_entity_poly.entity_id
_entity_poly.type
_entity_poly.pdbx_seq_one_letter_code
_entity_poly.pdbx_strand_id
1 'polypeptide(L)'
;MLGWFAHPIFVDGDYPAMLKEQTEKKKDLCGKELARLPVFTEAEKQRIQGTADFFGLNHLTSRLITESLNSCDAGPNNVGDFQTHTDPTWLPTASDRIQSVPIYITGNGMPTENNGDVFSDTERVDYLKAYINEAMKTHNLDGVRVKGYITTSLMDFFKWLKDSSRPRTPKRSAHLYFDIMRNNGFPLPAEEEMLYGHFQKGFIWSTATAAYQVQSILTNTLYFDSLA
;
A
#
# COMPACT_ATOMS: atom_id res chain seq x y z
N MET A 1 9.65 0.08 13.02
CA MET A 1 9.65 1.54 13.30
C MET A 1 8.37 2.03 14.00
N LEU A 2 7.16 1.68 13.54
CA LEU A 2 5.89 2.18 14.14
C LEU A 2 5.75 1.91 15.66
N GLY A 3 6.05 0.68 16.09
CA GLY A 3 5.91 0.27 17.49
C GLY A 3 6.78 1.04 18.48
N TRP A 4 7.86 1.70 18.03
CA TRP A 4 8.70 2.53 18.89
C TRP A 4 7.89 3.66 19.54
N PHE A 5 6.97 4.27 18.79
CA PHE A 5 6.14 5.37 19.28
C PHE A 5 4.71 4.93 19.63
N ALA A 6 4.17 3.95 18.92
CA ALA A 6 2.79 3.51 19.14
C ALA A 6 2.62 2.70 20.43
N HIS A 7 3.57 1.84 20.78
CA HIS A 7 3.42 0.93 21.92
C HIS A 7 3.30 1.66 23.27
N PRO A 8 4.16 2.67 23.58
CA PRO A 8 4.02 3.41 24.83
C PRO A 8 2.66 4.11 24.95
N ILE A 9 2.10 4.62 23.84
CA ILE A 9 0.85 5.38 23.87
C ILE A 9 -0.37 4.46 23.93
N PHE A 10 -0.41 3.39 23.15
CA PHE A 10 -1.63 2.61 22.91
C PHE A 10 -1.67 1.25 23.61
N VAL A 11 -0.57 0.80 24.23
CA VAL A 11 -0.49 -0.53 24.85
C VAL A 11 -0.29 -0.41 26.36
N ASP A 12 0.91 -0.08 26.83
CA ASP A 12 1.29 -0.25 28.24
C ASP A 12 2.18 0.86 28.82
N GLY A 13 2.39 1.96 28.10
CA GLY A 13 3.27 3.04 28.59
C GLY A 13 4.76 2.82 28.36
N ASP A 14 5.19 1.65 27.85
CA ASP A 14 6.61 1.31 27.66
C ASP A 14 6.95 0.95 26.21
N TYR A 15 8.25 0.91 25.91
CA TYR A 15 8.75 0.43 24.62
C TYR A 15 8.48 -1.07 24.43
N PRO A 16 8.31 -1.53 23.17
CA PRO A 16 8.13 -2.95 22.89
C PRO A 16 9.28 -3.80 23.43
N ALA A 17 8.97 -4.97 24.01
CA ALA A 17 9.97 -5.90 24.53
C ALA A 17 11.05 -6.25 23.48
N MET A 18 10.61 -6.56 22.26
CA MET A 18 11.50 -6.84 21.12
C MET A 18 12.52 -5.72 20.85
N LEU A 19 12.12 -4.44 20.97
CA LEU A 19 13.03 -3.32 20.72
C LEU A 19 14.11 -3.23 21.80
N LYS A 20 13.73 -3.46 23.06
CA LYS A 20 14.64 -3.49 24.22
C LYS A 20 15.64 -4.64 24.07
N GLU A 21 15.14 -5.85 23.84
CA GLU A 21 15.95 -7.06 23.67
C GLU A 21 16.96 -6.95 22.51
N GLN A 22 16.53 -6.43 21.35
CA GLN A 22 17.43 -6.26 20.20
C GLN A 22 18.53 -5.24 20.47
N THR A 23 18.21 -4.15 21.18
CA THR A 23 19.19 -3.11 21.53
C THR A 23 20.24 -3.66 22.51
N GLU A 24 19.82 -4.43 23.51
CA GLU A 24 20.71 -5.08 24.47
C GLU A 24 21.58 -6.13 23.78
N LYS A 25 20.98 -7.03 22.99
CA LYS A 25 21.71 -8.03 22.20
C LYS A 25 22.78 -7.40 21.31
N LYS A 26 22.48 -6.27 20.67
CA LYS A 26 23.42 -5.55 19.81
C LYS A 26 24.55 -4.88 20.59
N LYS A 27 24.25 -4.34 21.76
CA LYS A 27 25.27 -3.78 22.66
C LYS A 27 26.27 -4.87 23.08
N ASP A 28 25.79 -6.06 23.42
CA ASP A 28 26.63 -7.18 23.83
C ASP A 28 27.47 -7.72 22.66
N LEU A 29 26.86 -7.87 21.48
CA LEU A 29 27.55 -8.37 20.28
C LEU A 29 28.66 -7.42 19.81
N CYS A 30 28.41 -6.11 19.79
CA CYS A 30 29.32 -5.13 19.22
C CYS A 30 30.26 -4.48 20.25
N GLY A 31 30.07 -4.78 21.55
CA GLY A 31 30.84 -4.19 22.65
C GLY A 31 30.72 -2.67 22.77
N LYS A 32 29.72 -2.07 22.11
CA LYS A 32 29.46 -0.62 22.10
C LYS A 32 27.97 -0.34 22.00
N GLU A 33 27.54 0.78 22.55
CA GLU A 33 26.14 1.22 22.49
C GLU A 33 25.82 1.77 21.09
N LEU A 34 25.07 1.00 20.28
CA LEU A 34 24.65 1.40 18.93
C LEU A 34 23.39 2.25 18.91
N ALA A 35 22.55 2.10 19.93
CA ALA A 35 21.34 2.87 20.14
C ALA A 35 21.16 3.08 21.63
N ARG A 36 20.77 4.30 21.99
CA ARG A 36 20.43 4.66 23.36
C ARG A 36 18.91 4.65 23.50
N LEU A 37 18.39 3.68 24.25
CA LEU A 37 16.98 3.57 24.57
C LEU A 37 16.77 3.92 26.05
N PRO A 38 16.19 5.09 26.37
CA PRO A 38 15.87 5.44 27.75
C PRO A 38 14.89 4.44 28.38
N VAL A 39 14.94 4.33 29.71
CA VAL A 39 13.98 3.52 30.47
C VAL A 39 12.95 4.45 31.10
N PHE A 40 11.68 4.19 30.83
CA PHE A 40 10.59 4.93 31.49
C PHE A 40 10.42 4.48 32.93
N THR A 41 10.30 5.45 33.83
CA THR A 41 9.83 5.22 35.20
C THR A 41 8.36 4.84 35.20
N GLU A 42 7.88 4.17 36.24
CA GLU A 42 6.47 3.79 36.35
C GLU A 42 5.52 5.00 36.29
N ALA A 43 5.93 6.15 36.83
CA ALA A 43 5.17 7.40 36.75
C ALA A 43 5.07 7.92 35.30
N GLU A 44 6.14 7.78 34.51
CA GLU A 44 6.15 8.18 33.09
C GLU A 44 5.29 7.24 32.24
N LYS A 45 5.38 5.92 32.47
CA LYS A 45 4.55 4.93 31.77
C LYS A 45 3.07 5.24 31.96
N GLN A 46 2.65 5.46 33.21
CA GLN A 46 1.27 5.84 33.54
C GLN A 46 0.86 7.19 32.92
N ARG A 47 1.80 8.13 32.80
CA ARG A 47 1.54 9.43 32.19
C ARG A 47 1.37 9.35 30.67
N ILE A 48 2.06 8.42 29.99
CA ILE A 48 2.08 8.30 28.53
C ILE A 48 0.96 7.38 28.02
N GLN A 49 0.65 6.32 28.76
CA GLN A 49 -0.36 5.35 28.36
C GLN A 49 -1.73 6.01 28.19
N GLY A 50 -2.37 5.79 27.04
CA GLY A 50 -3.70 6.33 26.74
C GLY A 50 -3.73 7.82 26.42
N THR A 51 -2.60 8.44 26.07
CA THR A 51 -2.53 9.90 25.76
C THR A 51 -2.99 10.28 24.35
N ALA A 52 -3.68 9.39 23.63
CA ALA A 52 -4.22 9.66 22.31
C ALA A 52 -5.63 9.11 22.15
N ASP A 53 -6.56 9.97 21.71
CA ASP A 53 -7.97 9.61 21.51
C ASP A 53 -8.21 8.82 20.21
N PHE A 54 -7.28 8.92 19.25
CA PHE A 54 -7.34 8.22 17.96
C PHE A 54 -5.94 7.92 17.43
N PHE A 55 -5.88 6.98 16.47
CA PHE A 55 -4.64 6.58 15.83
C PHE A 55 -4.49 7.25 14.46
N GLY A 56 -3.55 8.19 14.34
CA GLY A 56 -3.17 8.81 13.07
C GLY A 56 -2.04 8.05 12.38
N LEU A 57 -2.32 7.45 11.23
CA LEU A 57 -1.35 6.78 10.37
C LEU A 57 -0.97 7.62 9.14
N ASN A 58 0.26 8.13 9.08
CA ASN A 58 0.79 8.77 7.87
C ASN A 58 1.52 7.70 7.04
N HIS A 59 1.03 7.42 5.83
CA HIS A 59 1.59 6.37 4.98
C HIS A 59 1.72 6.88 3.54
N LEU A 60 2.91 6.68 2.97
CA LEU A 60 3.26 7.20 1.64
C LEU A 60 3.76 6.09 0.71
N THR A 61 4.45 5.11 1.27
CA THR A 61 5.06 4.00 0.53
C THR A 61 5.36 2.87 1.50
N SER A 62 5.68 1.71 0.95
CA SER A 62 6.27 0.58 1.67
C SER A 62 7.69 0.29 1.18
N ARG A 63 8.41 -0.57 1.90
CA ARG A 63 9.72 -1.07 1.53
C ARG A 63 9.75 -2.58 1.76
N LEU A 64 10.47 -3.30 0.91
CA LEU A 64 10.77 -4.71 1.13
C LEU A 64 11.92 -4.82 2.13
N ILE A 65 11.87 -5.83 2.99
CA ILE A 65 12.85 -6.06 4.04
C ILE A 65 13.54 -7.40 3.83
N THR A 66 14.87 -7.39 3.90
CA THR A 66 15.70 -8.59 4.00
C THR A 66 16.49 -8.56 5.29
N GLU A 67 16.80 -9.74 5.83
CA GLU A 67 17.71 -9.86 6.96
C GLU A 67 19.11 -9.34 6.58
N SER A 68 19.74 -8.61 7.49
CA SER A 68 21.14 -8.22 7.37
C SER A 68 21.83 -8.42 8.70
N LEU A 69 22.76 -9.37 8.74
CA LEU A 69 23.44 -9.75 9.97
C LEU A 69 24.71 -8.93 10.19
N ASN A 70 25.06 -8.77 11.47
CA ASN A 70 26.41 -8.45 11.94
C ASN A 70 26.97 -7.07 11.58
N SER A 71 26.14 -6.10 11.21
CA SER A 71 26.58 -4.70 11.22
C SER A 71 26.63 -4.16 12.66
N CYS A 72 27.73 -3.47 12.96
CA CYS A 72 27.94 -2.73 14.20
C CYS A 72 27.96 -1.21 13.95
N ASP A 73 27.26 -0.76 12.92
CA ASP A 73 27.07 0.66 12.64
C ASP A 73 25.82 1.19 13.35
N ALA A 74 25.82 2.48 13.67
CA ALA A 74 24.67 3.13 14.27
C ALA A 74 23.51 3.21 13.26
N GLY A 75 22.27 3.10 13.76
CA GLY A 75 21.07 3.29 12.95
C GLY A 75 20.03 2.18 13.11
N PRO A 76 18.74 2.49 12.87
CA PRO A 76 17.63 1.56 13.14
C PRO A 76 17.73 0.26 12.34
N ASN A 77 18.22 0.33 11.10
CA ASN A 77 18.40 -0.83 10.22
C ASN A 77 19.45 -1.80 10.77
N ASN A 78 20.61 -1.29 11.20
CA ASN A 78 21.70 -2.08 11.73
C ASN A 78 21.38 -2.67 13.12
N VAL A 79 20.67 -1.90 13.95
CA VAL A 79 20.21 -2.39 15.27
C VAL A 79 19.13 -3.45 15.11
N GLY A 80 18.24 -3.29 14.13
CA GLY A 80 17.17 -4.25 13.85
C GLY A 80 17.56 -5.41 12.93
N ASP A 81 18.83 -5.53 12.54
CA ASP A 81 19.35 -6.56 11.62
C ASP A 81 18.56 -6.67 10.30
N PHE A 82 18.23 -5.53 9.70
CA PHE A 82 17.46 -5.50 8.45
C PHE A 82 17.97 -4.49 7.43
N GLN A 83 17.78 -4.82 6.15
CA GLN A 83 18.00 -3.94 5.02
C GLN A 83 16.70 -3.68 4.27
N THR A 84 16.52 -2.43 3.86
CA THR A 84 15.36 -1.98 3.09
C THR A 84 15.72 -1.93 1.61
N HIS A 85 14.88 -2.49 0.76
CA HIS A 85 14.97 -2.33 -0.70
C HIS A 85 13.59 -2.03 -1.29
N THR A 86 13.58 -1.68 -2.57
CA THR A 86 12.36 -1.44 -3.36
C THR A 86 12.26 -2.51 -4.42
N ASP A 87 11.05 -2.95 -4.69
CA ASP A 87 10.82 -3.78 -5.85
C ASP A 87 11.00 -2.92 -7.13
N PRO A 88 11.88 -3.31 -8.07
CA PRO A 88 12.05 -2.59 -9.32
C PRO A 88 10.79 -2.57 -10.20
N THR A 89 9.82 -3.45 -9.95
CA THR A 89 8.54 -3.50 -10.68
C THR A 89 7.53 -2.47 -10.18
N TRP A 90 7.75 -1.86 -9.00
CA TRP A 90 6.87 -0.81 -8.51
C TRP A 90 7.03 0.45 -9.33
N LEU A 91 5.90 1.10 -9.64
CA LEU A 91 5.91 2.32 -10.43
C LEU A 91 6.70 3.41 -9.67
N PRO A 92 7.71 4.02 -10.32
CA PRO A 92 8.41 5.16 -9.74
C PRO A 92 7.44 6.33 -9.59
N THR A 93 7.72 7.20 -8.62
CA THR A 93 7.01 8.48 -8.49
C THR A 93 7.99 9.63 -8.75
N ALA A 94 7.50 10.87 -8.78
CA ALA A 94 8.37 12.06 -8.89
C ALA A 94 9.39 12.20 -7.74
N SER A 95 9.35 11.34 -6.72
CA SER A 95 10.39 11.23 -5.70
C SER A 95 10.91 9.80 -5.59
N ASP A 96 12.23 9.63 -5.66
CA ASP A 96 12.92 8.36 -5.43
C ASP A 96 12.64 7.74 -4.03
N ARG A 97 12.12 8.55 -3.11
CA ARG A 97 11.77 8.14 -1.74
C ARG A 97 10.38 7.51 -1.63
N ILE A 98 9.52 7.69 -2.64
CA ILE A 98 8.12 7.26 -2.62
C ILE A 98 7.88 6.33 -3.80
N GLN A 99 7.29 5.18 -3.53
CA GLN A 99 6.85 4.21 -4.52
C GLN A 99 5.34 4.01 -4.36
N SER A 100 4.64 3.75 -5.45
CA SER A 100 3.23 3.36 -5.37
C SER A 100 3.13 1.92 -4.87
N VAL A 101 2.52 1.70 -3.71
CA VAL A 101 2.34 0.38 -3.09
C VAL A 101 0.92 0.31 -2.51
N PRO A 102 0.15 -0.78 -2.62
CA PRO A 102 -1.13 -0.86 -1.91
C PRO A 102 -0.91 -0.82 -0.38
N ILE A 103 -1.62 0.04 0.39
CA ILE A 103 -2.07 -0.12 1.83
C ILE A 103 -2.47 1.22 2.54
N TYR A 104 -3.34 1.09 3.56
CA TYR A 104 -4.24 1.99 4.34
C TYR A 104 -3.67 3.20 5.12
N ILE A 105 -4.42 4.33 5.16
CA ILE A 105 -3.80 5.64 5.43
C ILE A 105 -4.72 6.74 6.01
N THR A 106 -4.18 7.56 6.91
CA THR A 106 -4.77 8.84 7.40
C THR A 106 -4.03 10.10 6.90
N GLY A 107 -2.84 9.99 6.30
CA GLY A 107 -2.15 11.03 5.52
C GLY A 107 -1.42 10.42 4.31
N ASN A 108 -1.89 10.67 3.09
CA ASN A 108 -1.38 10.00 1.87
C ASN A 108 -1.23 10.95 0.69
N GLY A 109 -0.17 10.81 -0.11
CA GLY A 109 0.00 11.61 -1.30
C GLY A 109 1.21 11.24 -2.13
N MET A 110 1.10 11.40 -3.44
CA MET A 110 2.17 11.18 -4.40
C MET A 110 2.67 12.51 -4.99
N PRO A 111 3.98 12.81 -4.96
CA PRO A 111 4.52 13.99 -5.62
C PRO A 111 4.35 13.86 -7.14
N THR A 112 4.09 14.98 -7.82
CA THR A 112 4.01 15.05 -9.28
C THR A 112 5.30 15.66 -9.84
N GLU A 113 5.68 15.27 -11.06
CA GLU A 113 6.80 15.93 -11.73
C GLU A 113 6.47 17.40 -12.06
N ASN A 114 7.51 18.21 -12.25
CA ASN A 114 7.41 19.65 -12.54
C ASN A 114 7.64 19.98 -14.03
N ASN A 115 7.68 18.97 -14.89
CA ASN A 115 7.93 19.06 -16.33
C ASN A 115 6.68 18.59 -17.10
N GLY A 116 6.52 19.01 -18.35
CA GLY A 116 5.38 18.58 -19.18
C GLY A 116 4.01 19.08 -18.70
N ASP A 117 2.99 18.22 -18.81
CA ASP A 117 1.61 18.53 -18.39
C ASP A 117 1.42 18.32 -16.87
N VAL A 118 1.62 19.42 -16.14
CA VAL A 118 1.50 19.46 -14.67
C VAL A 118 0.04 19.42 -14.19
N PHE A 119 -0.94 19.62 -15.08
CA PHE A 119 -2.36 19.72 -14.70
C PHE A 119 -3.11 18.39 -14.78
N SER A 120 -2.74 17.51 -15.71
CA SER A 120 -3.43 16.22 -15.88
C SER A 120 -3.07 15.20 -14.78
N ASP A 121 -1.85 15.26 -14.23
CA ASP A 121 -1.34 14.47 -13.10
C ASP A 121 -1.91 13.04 -12.94
N THR A 122 -2.01 12.31 -14.06
CA THR A 122 -2.73 11.02 -14.16
C THR A 122 -2.18 9.98 -13.19
N GLU A 123 -0.86 9.92 -12.99
CA GLU A 123 -0.25 8.98 -12.04
C GLU A 123 -0.71 9.25 -10.61
N ARG A 124 -0.87 10.52 -10.22
CA ARG A 124 -1.40 10.91 -8.91
C ARG A 124 -2.89 10.59 -8.80
N VAL A 125 -3.65 10.73 -9.89
CA VAL A 125 -5.06 10.29 -9.97
C VAL A 125 -5.16 8.79 -9.70
N ASP A 126 -4.37 7.97 -10.38
CA ASP A 126 -4.40 6.51 -10.24
C ASP A 126 -3.92 6.06 -8.85
N TYR A 127 -2.86 6.69 -8.33
CA TYR A 127 -2.40 6.50 -6.96
C TYR A 127 -3.51 6.77 -5.94
N LEU A 128 -4.15 7.94 -5.99
CA LEU A 128 -5.20 8.30 -5.04
C LEU A 128 -6.42 7.37 -5.15
N LYS A 129 -6.82 6.99 -6.37
CA LYS A 129 -7.90 6.00 -6.57
C LYS A 129 -7.57 4.68 -5.89
N ALA A 130 -6.39 4.13 -6.15
CA ALA A 130 -5.98 2.86 -5.57
C ALA A 130 -5.94 2.92 -4.03
N TYR A 131 -5.29 3.93 -3.46
CA TYR A 131 -5.14 4.04 -2.01
C TYR A 131 -6.43 4.34 -1.25
N ILE A 132 -7.32 5.19 -1.81
CA ILE A 132 -8.64 5.44 -1.22
C ILE A 132 -9.50 4.17 -1.31
N ASN A 133 -9.43 3.44 -2.42
CA ASN A 133 -10.16 2.19 -2.58
C ASN A 133 -9.72 1.15 -1.55
N GLU A 134 -8.40 0.98 -1.35
CA GLU A 134 -7.88 0.12 -0.29
C GLU A 134 -8.36 0.60 1.09
N ALA A 135 -8.27 1.89 1.42
CA ALA A 135 -8.75 2.41 2.71
C ALA A 135 -10.25 2.11 2.95
N MET A 136 -11.08 2.11 1.89
CA MET A 136 -12.48 1.69 1.99
C MET A 136 -12.66 0.19 2.15
N LYS A 137 -11.83 -0.65 1.49
CA LYS A 137 -11.84 -2.10 1.71
C LYS A 137 -11.50 -2.45 3.15
N THR A 138 -10.54 -1.77 3.79
CA THR A 138 -10.25 -2.02 5.21
C THR A 138 -11.46 -1.79 6.10
N HIS A 139 -12.22 -0.74 5.78
CA HIS A 139 -13.40 -0.39 6.53
C HIS A 139 -14.54 -1.39 6.31
N ASN A 140 -14.82 -1.70 5.05
CA ASN A 140 -15.99 -2.46 4.64
C ASN A 140 -15.80 -3.98 4.73
N LEU A 141 -14.56 -4.47 4.50
CA LEU A 141 -14.23 -5.89 4.40
C LEU A 141 -13.44 -6.38 5.61
N ASP A 142 -12.45 -5.60 6.08
CA ASP A 142 -11.54 -6.04 7.16
C ASP A 142 -12.02 -5.62 8.56
N GLY A 143 -13.12 -4.86 8.66
CA GLY A 143 -13.71 -4.43 9.93
C GLY A 143 -12.90 -3.38 10.69
N VAL A 144 -11.90 -2.75 10.05
CA VAL A 144 -11.10 -1.70 10.67
C VAL A 144 -11.91 -0.41 10.77
N ARG A 145 -11.89 0.22 11.94
CA ARG A 145 -12.62 1.46 12.20
C ARG A 145 -11.89 2.68 11.64
N VAL A 146 -11.79 2.78 10.32
CA VAL A 146 -11.31 3.98 9.62
C VAL A 146 -12.37 5.09 9.75
N LYS A 147 -11.95 6.29 10.19
CA LYS A 147 -12.85 7.43 10.40
C LYS A 147 -12.69 8.57 9.40
N GLY A 148 -11.60 8.57 8.63
CA GLY A 148 -11.33 9.60 7.64
C GLY A 148 -10.03 9.33 6.89
N TYR A 149 -9.87 10.01 5.77
CA TYR A 149 -8.72 9.93 4.89
C TYR A 149 -8.30 11.35 4.50
N ILE A 150 -7.04 11.70 4.73
CA ILE A 150 -6.51 13.03 4.42
C ILE A 150 -5.48 12.91 3.31
N THR A 151 -5.80 13.48 2.15
CA THR A 151 -4.84 13.58 1.04
C THR A 151 -3.83 14.68 1.31
N THR A 152 -2.55 14.40 1.08
CA THR A 152 -1.48 15.38 1.02
C THR A 152 -1.01 15.59 -0.44
N SER A 153 -0.66 16.78 -0.87
CA SER A 153 -0.73 18.05 -0.16
C SER A 153 -1.79 18.94 -0.83
N LEU A 154 -2.44 19.84 -0.07
CA LEU A 154 -3.53 20.70 -0.60
C LEU A 154 -3.04 21.61 -1.75
N MET A 155 -1.79 22.02 -1.69
CA MET A 155 -1.11 22.83 -2.70
C MET A 155 0.37 22.45 -2.77
N ASP A 156 1.07 22.87 -3.81
CA ASP A 156 2.52 22.66 -3.92
C ASP A 156 3.26 23.54 -2.88
N PHE A 157 4.29 23.01 -2.21
CA PHE A 157 4.97 23.69 -1.09
C PHE A 157 6.39 24.18 -1.44
N PHE A 158 6.73 25.33 -0.83
CA PHE A 158 7.98 26.09 -0.73
C PHE A 158 8.97 26.15 -1.93
N LYS A 159 8.91 27.27 -2.67
CA LYS A 159 10.07 27.92 -3.33
C LYS A 159 10.34 29.27 -2.67
N TRP A 160 11.57 29.52 -2.20
CA TRP A 160 12.01 30.84 -1.77
C TRP A 160 11.85 31.85 -2.92
N LEU A 161 11.39 33.07 -2.58
CA LEU A 161 11.42 34.33 -3.35
C LEU A 161 10.11 34.83 -4.03
N LYS A 162 9.66 35.99 -3.51
CA LYS A 162 9.35 37.28 -4.19
C LYS A 162 8.21 37.39 -5.21
N ASP A 163 7.06 36.74 -5.01
CA ASP A 163 5.86 37.20 -5.72
C ASP A 163 4.61 37.15 -4.84
N SER A 164 3.85 38.25 -4.86
CA SER A 164 2.68 38.51 -4.00
C SER A 164 1.40 37.90 -4.56
N SER A 165 1.38 37.52 -5.84
CA SER A 165 0.27 36.84 -6.49
C SER A 165 0.64 35.40 -6.85
N ARG A 166 0.16 34.43 -6.07
CA ARG A 166 0.30 33.00 -6.34
C ARG A 166 -1.09 32.39 -6.50
N PRO A 167 -1.71 32.48 -7.70
CA PRO A 167 -3.02 31.88 -7.94
C PRO A 167 -2.93 30.36 -7.81
N ARG A 168 -4.00 29.74 -7.32
CA ARG A 168 -4.10 28.29 -7.17
C ARG A 168 -4.97 27.77 -8.30
N THR A 169 -4.44 26.85 -9.08
CA THR A 169 -5.16 26.19 -10.16
C THR A 169 -5.34 24.71 -9.79
N PRO A 170 -6.58 24.19 -9.77
CA PRO A 170 -6.79 22.78 -9.45
C PRO A 170 -6.18 21.88 -10.53
N LYS A 171 -5.46 20.84 -10.08
CA LYS A 171 -5.02 19.72 -10.94
C LYS A 171 -6.15 18.71 -11.12
N ARG A 172 -6.03 17.76 -12.04
CA ARG A 172 -7.03 16.70 -12.26
C ARG A 172 -7.28 15.87 -11.01
N SER A 173 -6.24 15.60 -10.21
CA SER A 173 -6.37 14.94 -8.91
C SER A 173 -7.26 15.70 -7.91
N ALA A 174 -7.33 17.04 -8.00
CA ALA A 174 -8.23 17.84 -7.17
C ALA A 174 -9.71 17.64 -7.56
N HIS A 175 -10.00 17.56 -8.85
CA HIS A 175 -11.34 17.24 -9.36
C HIS A 175 -11.76 15.82 -8.95
N LEU A 176 -10.87 14.83 -9.12
CA LEU A 176 -11.12 13.46 -8.66
C LEU A 176 -11.46 13.44 -7.15
N TYR A 177 -10.64 14.08 -6.32
CA TYR A 177 -10.83 14.02 -4.88
C TYR A 177 -12.12 14.73 -4.44
N PHE A 178 -12.50 15.81 -5.12
CA PHE A 178 -13.81 16.45 -4.95
C PHE A 178 -14.96 15.50 -5.28
N ASP A 179 -14.89 14.78 -6.41
CA ASP A 179 -15.95 13.84 -6.81
C ASP A 179 -16.09 12.67 -5.84
N ILE A 180 -14.97 12.14 -5.33
CA ILE A 180 -14.98 11.08 -4.31
C ILE A 180 -15.65 11.57 -3.02
N MET A 181 -15.31 12.77 -2.54
CA MET A 181 -15.94 13.35 -1.35
C MET A 181 -17.44 13.56 -1.55
N ARG A 182 -17.81 14.13 -2.70
CA ARG A 182 -19.20 14.42 -3.04
C ARG A 182 -20.05 13.16 -3.05
N ASN A 183 -19.51 12.06 -3.56
CA ASN A 183 -20.21 10.78 -3.67
C ASN A 183 -19.98 9.86 -2.46
N ASN A 184 -19.18 10.27 -1.48
CA ASN A 184 -18.76 9.45 -0.34
C ASN A 184 -18.20 8.08 -0.75
N GLY A 185 -17.38 8.05 -1.82
CA GLY A 185 -16.78 6.83 -2.34
C GLY A 185 -16.74 6.76 -3.87
N PHE A 186 -16.70 5.54 -4.40
CA PHE A 186 -16.72 5.24 -5.84
C PHE A 186 -18.09 4.68 -6.23
N PRO A 187 -19.00 5.48 -6.79
CA PRO A 187 -20.27 4.97 -7.28
C PRO A 187 -20.05 4.02 -8.46
N LEU A 188 -20.93 3.03 -8.58
CA LEU A 188 -20.94 2.16 -9.75
C LEU A 188 -21.26 3.00 -11.00
N PRO A 189 -20.45 2.90 -12.06
CA PRO A 189 -20.79 3.54 -13.32
C PRO A 189 -22.03 2.87 -13.92
N ALA A 190 -22.86 3.64 -14.63
CA ALA A 190 -24.09 3.15 -15.24
C ALA A 190 -23.86 1.95 -16.19
N GLU A 191 -22.66 1.86 -16.79
CA GLU A 191 -22.25 0.77 -17.69
C GLU A 191 -22.03 -0.56 -16.95
N GLU A 192 -21.78 -0.52 -15.64
CA GLU A 192 -21.61 -1.70 -14.79
C GLU A 192 -22.91 -2.08 -14.06
N GLU A 193 -24.01 -1.37 -14.29
CA GLU A 193 -25.31 -1.76 -13.74
C GLU A 193 -25.76 -3.10 -14.32
N MET A 194 -26.27 -3.97 -13.45
CA MET A 194 -26.75 -5.29 -13.85
C MET A 194 -27.92 -5.14 -14.84
N LEU A 195 -27.70 -5.62 -16.07
CA LEU A 195 -28.75 -5.64 -17.08
C LEU A 195 -29.62 -6.88 -16.92
N TYR A 196 -30.94 -6.66 -16.87
CA TYR A 196 -31.93 -7.72 -16.85
C TYR A 196 -32.52 -7.90 -18.24
N GLY A 197 -32.53 -9.13 -18.74
CA GLY A 197 -33.06 -9.43 -20.06
C GLY A 197 -33.04 -10.91 -20.38
N HIS A 198 -33.52 -11.25 -21.56
CA HIS A 198 -33.47 -12.59 -22.11
C HIS A 198 -32.76 -12.53 -23.46
N PHE A 199 -31.90 -13.51 -23.72
CA PHE A 199 -31.34 -13.67 -25.06
C PHE A 199 -32.45 -14.04 -26.05
N GLN A 200 -32.27 -13.65 -27.32
CA GLN A 200 -33.23 -13.92 -28.40
C GLN A 200 -33.54 -15.42 -28.49
N LYS A 201 -34.77 -15.77 -28.88
CA LYS A 201 -35.15 -17.17 -29.07
C LYS A 201 -34.25 -17.80 -30.15
N GLY A 202 -33.62 -18.93 -29.83
CA GLY A 202 -32.64 -19.59 -30.70
C GLY A 202 -31.20 -19.12 -30.50
N PHE A 203 -30.90 -18.31 -29.48
CA PHE A 203 -29.53 -17.99 -29.09
C PHE A 203 -28.74 -19.26 -28.80
N ILE A 204 -27.61 -19.43 -29.50
CA ILE A 204 -26.78 -20.62 -29.38
C ILE A 204 -25.79 -20.40 -28.23
N TRP A 205 -25.91 -21.23 -27.21
CA TRP A 205 -24.93 -21.36 -26.15
C TRP A 205 -23.95 -22.47 -26.54
N SER A 206 -22.66 -22.14 -26.62
CA SER A 206 -21.63 -23.11 -26.97
C SER A 206 -20.42 -22.99 -26.05
N THR A 207 -19.61 -24.04 -26.01
CA THR A 207 -18.31 -24.07 -25.35
C THR A 207 -17.26 -24.39 -26.40
N ALA A 208 -16.05 -23.84 -26.26
CA ALA A 208 -14.92 -24.14 -27.11
C ALA A 208 -13.85 -24.91 -26.32
N THR A 209 -13.18 -25.85 -26.96
CA THR A 209 -11.99 -26.51 -26.41
C THR A 209 -10.81 -26.34 -27.37
N ALA A 210 -9.62 -26.08 -26.80
CA ALA A 210 -8.38 -25.94 -27.56
C ALA A 210 -7.73 -27.30 -27.89
N ALA A 211 -8.17 -28.38 -27.25
CA ALA A 211 -7.72 -29.74 -27.53
C ALA A 211 -8.87 -30.73 -27.31
N TYR A 212 -8.97 -31.71 -28.21
CA TYR A 212 -9.86 -32.86 -28.06
C TYR A 212 -9.01 -34.12 -28.00
N GLN A 213 -9.27 -34.99 -27.03
CA GLN A 213 -8.50 -36.23 -26.87
C GLN A 213 -8.83 -37.19 -28.01
N VAL A 214 -7.84 -37.50 -28.85
CA VAL A 214 -7.95 -38.53 -29.88
C VAL A 214 -7.73 -39.89 -29.21
N GLN A 215 -8.79 -40.67 -29.01
CA GLN A 215 -8.64 -42.09 -28.63
C GLN A 215 -8.26 -42.91 -29.87
N SER A 216 -7.03 -43.40 -29.90
CA SER A 216 -6.59 -44.44 -30.84
C SER A 216 -7.10 -45.80 -30.35
N ILE A 217 -7.98 -46.46 -31.12
CA ILE A 217 -8.29 -47.87 -30.94
C ILE A 217 -7.37 -48.65 -31.87
N LEU A 218 -6.37 -49.34 -31.32
CA LEU A 218 -5.60 -50.35 -32.04
C LEU A 218 -6.47 -51.61 -32.20
N THR A 219 -7.22 -51.72 -33.31
CA THR A 219 -7.74 -53.03 -33.74
C THR A 219 -6.69 -53.74 -34.60
N ASN A 220 -5.89 -54.58 -33.96
CA ASN A 220 -5.24 -55.72 -34.62
C ASN A 220 -6.36 -56.63 -35.17
N THR A 221 -6.54 -56.67 -36.50
CA THR A 221 -7.31 -57.76 -37.12
C THR A 221 -6.58 -58.25 -38.36
N LEU A 222 -5.93 -59.41 -38.20
CA LEU A 222 -5.50 -60.30 -39.26
C LEU A 222 -6.74 -60.79 -40.02
N TYR A 223 -6.73 -60.74 -41.36
CA TYR A 223 -7.56 -61.62 -42.18
C TYR A 223 -6.78 -62.10 -43.40
N PHE A 224 -6.50 -63.41 -43.39
CA PHE A 224 -6.06 -64.23 -44.52
C PHE A 224 -7.28 -64.64 -45.37
N ASP A 225 -7.07 -64.64 -46.69
CA ASP A 225 -7.75 -65.31 -47.83
C ASP A 225 -9.05 -66.13 -47.63
N SER A 226 -10.03 -65.96 -48.52
CA SER A 226 -10.11 -66.75 -49.77
C SER A 226 -11.43 -66.58 -50.56
N LEU A 227 -11.25 -66.49 -51.90
CA LEU A 227 -12.02 -67.07 -53.02
C LEU A 227 -13.54 -66.84 -53.19
N ALA A 228 -13.87 -66.15 -54.28
CA ALA A 228 -14.70 -66.68 -55.38
C ALA A 228 -14.15 -66.17 -56.72
#